data_AF-A0A8J6YP98-F1
#
_entry.id   AF-A0A8J6YP98-F1
#
_cell.length_a   1.000
_cell.length_b   1.000
_cell.length_c   1.000
_cell.angle_alpha   90.00
_cell.angle_beta   90.00
_cell.angle_gamma   90.00
#
_symmetry.space_group_name_H-M   'P 1'
#
loop_
_entity.id
_entity.type
_entity.pdbx_description
1 polymer ?
#
loop_
_entity_poly.entity_id
_entity_poly.type
_entity_poly.pdbx_seq_one_letter_code
_entity_poly.pdbx_strand_id
1 'polypeptide(L)'
;MITRADRKVMVLLGGLTFVLCVVPGAAAVWMAQQVAARDARIAVLAPELERLRALERVFDDERTVLMDQLVLVEQERDRARADLAHERTRLADLEREVVETMVPREILSAADFPVERAMARGGETLEAFALRERTTVPVLTALNPWLKTGSTLSAYQTLWVPRTPRK
;
A
#
# COMPACT_ATOMS: atom_id res chain seq x y z
N MET A 1 -24.77 -27.70 -105.60
CA MET A 1 -25.48 -28.68 -104.74
C MET A 1 -24.58 -29.01 -103.57
N ILE A 2 -24.82 -28.40 -102.41
CA ILE A 2 -24.12 -28.77 -101.16
C ILE A 2 -24.84 -30.00 -100.61
N THR A 3 -24.10 -31.09 -100.40
CA THR A 3 -24.70 -32.37 -100.01
C THR A 3 -25.10 -32.36 -98.54
N ARG A 4 -26.09 -33.18 -98.18
CA ARG A 4 -26.61 -33.30 -96.80
C ARG A 4 -25.53 -33.76 -95.80
N ALA A 5 -24.41 -34.32 -96.28
CA ALA A 5 -23.25 -34.72 -95.49
C ALA A 5 -22.39 -33.52 -95.05
N ASP A 6 -22.17 -32.53 -95.92
CA ASP A 6 -21.35 -31.35 -95.61
C ASP A 6 -21.95 -30.49 -94.50
N ARG A 7 -23.29 -30.40 -94.43
CA ARG A 7 -23.98 -29.71 -93.32
C ARG A 7 -23.73 -30.37 -91.96
N LYS A 8 -23.61 -31.70 -91.90
CA LYS A 8 -23.38 -32.42 -90.63
C LYS A 8 -21.96 -32.22 -90.13
N VAL A 9 -20.98 -32.24 -91.02
CA VAL A 9 -19.57 -31.99 -90.68
C VAL A 9 -19.37 -30.56 -90.19
N MET A 10 -20.01 -29.58 -90.84
CA MET A 10 -19.91 -28.18 -90.43
C MET A 10 -20.56 -27.90 -89.06
N VAL A 11 -21.69 -28.56 -88.73
CA VAL A 11 -22.33 -28.47 -87.40
C VAL A 11 -21.47 -29.14 -86.32
N LEU A 12 -20.85 -30.28 -86.61
CA LEU A 12 -19.94 -30.95 -85.68
C LEU A 12 -18.66 -30.13 -85.43
N LEU A 13 -18.06 -29.54 -86.47
CA LEU A 13 -16.88 -28.69 -86.33
C LEU A 13 -17.17 -27.41 -85.56
N GLY A 14 -18.33 -26.79 -85.81
CA GLY A 14 -18.80 -25.61 -85.10
C GLY A 14 -19.14 -25.90 -83.62
N GLY A 15 -19.75 -27.05 -83.34
CA GLY A 15 -20.00 -27.50 -81.96
C GLY A 15 -18.71 -27.81 -81.19
N LEU A 16 -17.74 -28.47 -81.84
CA LEU A 16 -16.47 -28.82 -81.22
C LEU A 16 -15.63 -27.57 -80.88
N THR A 17 -15.56 -26.58 -81.79
CA THR A 17 -14.84 -25.31 -81.54
C THR A 17 -15.52 -24.46 -80.48
N PHE A 18 -16.85 -24.45 -80.42
CA PHE A 18 -17.58 -23.75 -79.36
C PHE A 18 -17.31 -24.36 -77.98
N VAL A 19 -17.34 -25.70 -77.86
CA VAL A 19 -17.03 -26.40 -76.61
C VAL A 19 -15.56 -26.18 -76.21
N LEU A 20 -14.62 -26.24 -77.15
CA LEU A 20 -13.18 -26.06 -76.87
C LEU A 20 -12.81 -24.64 -76.46
N CYS A 21 -13.56 -23.61 -76.87
CA CYS A 21 -13.25 -22.23 -76.51
C CYS A 21 -14.07 -21.71 -75.32
N VAL A 22 -15.35 -22.11 -75.21
CA VAL A 22 -16.25 -21.58 -74.18
C VAL A 22 -16.05 -22.26 -72.83
N VAL A 23 -15.79 -23.56 -72.80
CA VAL A 23 -15.60 -24.30 -71.53
C VAL A 23 -14.34 -23.85 -70.77
N PRO A 24 -13.16 -23.67 -71.42
CA PRO A 24 -11.99 -23.15 -70.72
C PRO A 24 -12.14 -21.69 -70.32
N GLY A 25 -12.83 -20.87 -71.13
CA GLY A 25 -13.09 -19.47 -70.82
C GLY A 25 -13.97 -19.31 -69.57
N ALA A 26 -15.04 -20.11 -69.45
CA ALA A 26 -15.90 -20.13 -68.27
C ALA A 26 -15.15 -20.60 -67.02
N ALA A 27 -14.29 -21.62 -67.15
CA ALA A 27 -13.46 -22.11 -66.04
C ALA A 27 -12.44 -21.06 -65.57
N ALA A 28 -11.81 -20.32 -66.49
CA ALA A 28 -10.88 -19.25 -66.18
C ALA A 28 -11.56 -18.09 -65.43
N VAL A 29 -12.76 -17.68 -65.87
CA VAL A 29 -13.56 -16.63 -65.19
C VAL A 29 -13.97 -17.08 -63.79
N TRP A 30 -14.41 -18.33 -63.63
CA TRP A 30 -14.78 -18.87 -62.33
C TRP A 30 -13.58 -18.94 -61.37
N MET A 31 -12.41 -19.38 -61.84
CA MET A 31 -11.19 -19.36 -61.04
C MET A 31 -10.77 -17.94 -60.65
N ALA A 32 -10.86 -16.99 -61.58
CA ALA A 32 -10.55 -15.58 -61.28
C ALA A 32 -11.49 -15.01 -60.21
N GLN A 33 -12.78 -15.34 -60.25
CA GLN A 33 -13.74 -14.95 -59.21
C GLN A 33 -13.42 -15.58 -57.85
N GLN A 34 -13.01 -16.85 -57.81
CA GLN A 34 -12.60 -17.52 -56.57
C GLN A 34 -11.35 -16.89 -55.96
N VAL A 35 -10.37 -16.55 -56.81
CA VAL A 35 -9.14 -15.85 -56.37
C VAL A 35 -9.49 -14.46 -55.82
N ALA A 36 -10.29 -13.67 -56.56
CA ALA A 36 -10.72 -12.35 -56.09
C ALA A 36 -11.52 -12.41 -54.77
N ALA A 37 -12.38 -13.41 -54.59
CA ALA A 37 -13.11 -13.61 -53.35
C ALA A 37 -12.20 -13.99 -52.16
N ARG A 38 -11.13 -14.75 -52.42
CA ARG A 38 -10.10 -15.06 -51.42
C ARG A 38 -9.28 -13.83 -51.08
N ASP A 39 -8.85 -13.07 -52.07
CA ASP A 39 -8.07 -11.84 -51.87
C ASP A 39 -8.87 -10.82 -51.06
N ALA A 40 -10.17 -10.67 -51.34
CA ALA A 40 -11.06 -9.81 -50.55
C ALA A 40 -11.13 -10.26 -49.08
N ARG A 41 -11.19 -11.57 -48.81
CA ARG A 41 -11.18 -12.09 -47.43
C ARG A 41 -9.84 -11.86 -46.74
N ILE A 42 -8.73 -12.07 -47.45
CA ILE A 42 -7.39 -11.80 -46.93
C ILE A 42 -7.24 -10.31 -46.60
N ALA A 43 -7.72 -9.43 -47.48
CA ALA A 43 -7.68 -7.98 -47.27
C ALA A 43 -8.47 -7.54 -46.02
N VAL A 44 -9.53 -8.25 -45.65
CA VAL A 44 -10.31 -7.98 -44.42
C VAL A 44 -9.65 -8.60 -43.18
N LEU A 45 -9.10 -9.81 -43.27
CA LEU A 45 -8.53 -10.52 -42.12
C LEU A 45 -7.11 -10.06 -41.75
N ALA A 46 -6.32 -9.63 -42.72
CA ALA A 46 -4.95 -9.14 -42.49
C ALA A 46 -4.88 -7.99 -41.47
N PRO A 47 -5.67 -6.91 -41.58
CA PRO A 47 -5.61 -5.81 -40.61
C PRO A 47 -6.11 -6.25 -39.22
N GLU A 48 -7.07 -7.17 -39.13
CA GLU A 48 -7.54 -7.67 -37.84
C GLU A 48 -6.47 -8.51 -37.14
N LEU A 49 -5.72 -9.33 -37.89
CA LEU A 49 -4.56 -10.05 -37.35
C LEU A 49 -3.46 -9.09 -36.87
N GLU A 50 -3.20 -8.01 -37.62
CA GLU A 50 -2.25 -6.98 -37.19
C GLU A 50 -2.72 -6.27 -35.92
N ARG A 51 -4.01 -5.95 -35.83
CA ARG A 51 -4.62 -5.36 -34.64
C ARG A 51 -4.50 -6.27 -33.43
N LEU A 52 -4.81 -7.56 -33.57
CA LEU A 52 -4.71 -8.53 -32.48
C LEU A 52 -3.27 -8.70 -32.02
N ARG A 53 -2.30 -8.75 -32.95
CA ARG A 53 -0.87 -8.78 -32.61
C ARG A 53 -0.40 -7.51 -31.91
N ALA A 54 -0.94 -6.35 -32.29
CA ALA A 54 -0.63 -5.10 -31.61
C ALA A 54 -1.17 -5.10 -30.17
N LEU A 55 -2.39 -5.62 -29.95
CA LEU A 55 -2.96 -5.77 -28.60
C LEU A 55 -2.18 -6.77 -27.75
N GLU A 56 -1.77 -7.90 -28.33
CA GLU A 56 -0.93 -8.89 -27.64
C GLU A 56 0.36 -8.25 -27.12
N ARG A 57 1.05 -7.44 -27.95
CA ARG A 57 2.25 -6.70 -27.53
C ARG A 57 1.96 -5.74 -26.39
N VAL A 58 0.85 -4.99 -26.43
CA VAL A 58 0.48 -4.07 -25.35
C VAL A 58 0.26 -4.84 -24.05
N PHE A 59 -0.43 -5.98 -24.08
CA PHE A 59 -0.63 -6.78 -22.88
C PHE A 59 0.67 -7.40 -22.35
N ASP A 60 1.58 -7.80 -23.23
CA ASP A 60 2.91 -8.28 -22.82
C ASP A 60 3.73 -7.14 -22.18
N ASP A 61 3.70 -5.94 -22.75
CA ASP A 61 4.34 -4.75 -22.17
C ASP A 61 3.72 -4.41 -20.80
N GLU A 62 2.40 -4.39 -20.66
CA GLU A 62 1.72 -4.17 -19.38
C GLU A 62 2.06 -5.25 -18.36
N ARG A 63 2.11 -6.52 -18.79
CA ARG A 63 2.48 -7.64 -17.93
C ARG A 63 3.91 -7.51 -17.42
N THR A 64 4.86 -7.14 -18.28
CA THR A 64 6.26 -6.95 -17.86
C THR A 64 6.39 -5.81 -16.85
N VAL A 65 5.72 -4.68 -17.09
CA VAL A 65 5.68 -3.56 -16.14
C VAL A 65 5.10 -3.98 -14.80
N LEU A 66 3.99 -4.74 -14.78
CA LEU A 66 3.38 -5.22 -13.53
C LEU A 66 4.27 -6.21 -12.79
N MET A 67 5.01 -7.07 -13.51
CA MET A 67 5.98 -7.98 -12.90
C MET A 67 7.15 -7.22 -12.27
N ASP A 68 7.68 -6.21 -12.93
CA ASP A 68 8.75 -5.37 -12.39
C ASP A 68 8.28 -4.62 -11.13
N GLN A 69 7.05 -4.09 -11.15
CA GLN A 69 6.43 -3.46 -9.97
C GLN A 69 6.27 -4.45 -8.82
N LEU A 70 5.83 -5.69 -9.09
CA LEU A 70 5.67 -6.71 -8.07
C LEU A 70 7.02 -7.06 -7.43
N VAL A 71 8.07 -7.22 -8.23
CA VAL A 71 9.43 -7.47 -7.73
C VAL A 71 9.91 -6.33 -6.82
N LEU A 72 9.66 -5.08 -7.21
CA LEU A 72 10.03 -3.93 -6.37
C LEU A 72 9.31 -3.95 -5.02
N VAL A 73 7.99 -4.19 -5.01
CA VAL A 73 7.19 -4.27 -3.79
C VAL A 73 7.64 -5.43 -2.90
N GLU A 74 7.99 -6.57 -3.48
CA GLU A 74 8.53 -7.70 -2.71
C GLU A 74 9.87 -7.36 -2.05
N GLN A 75 10.77 -6.66 -2.77
CA GLN A 75 12.02 -6.19 -2.19
C GLN A 75 11.79 -5.20 -1.05
N GLU A 76 10.87 -4.26 -1.20
CA GLU A 76 10.52 -3.31 -0.13
C GLU A 76 9.94 -4.01 1.10
N ARG A 77 9.05 -4.99 0.88
CA ARG A 77 8.49 -5.82 1.96
C ARG A 77 9.60 -6.57 2.71
N ASP A 78 10.56 -7.12 1.98
CA ASP A 78 11.64 -7.91 2.59
C ASP A 78 12.63 -7.02 3.36
N ARG A 79 12.90 -5.79 2.87
CA ARG A 79 13.64 -4.77 3.64
C ARG A 79 12.92 -4.41 4.93
N ALA A 80 11.62 -4.09 4.86
CA ALA A 80 10.84 -3.75 6.03
C ALA A 80 10.78 -4.90 7.07
N ARG A 81 10.76 -6.15 6.61
CA ARG A 81 10.85 -7.32 7.48
C ARG A 81 12.20 -7.43 8.18
N ALA A 82 13.29 -7.15 7.48
CA ALA A 82 14.63 -7.14 8.06
C ALA A 82 14.77 -6.03 9.11
N ASP A 83 14.26 -4.83 8.83
CA ASP A 83 14.27 -3.70 9.77
C ASP A 83 13.47 -4.01 11.04
N LEU A 84 12.27 -4.60 10.89
CA LEU A 84 11.47 -5.04 12.03
C LEU A 84 12.14 -6.14 12.85
N ALA A 85 12.86 -7.06 12.20
CA ALA A 85 13.63 -8.08 12.91
C ALA A 85 14.78 -7.44 13.72
N HIS A 86 15.47 -6.46 13.14
CA HIS A 86 16.54 -5.71 13.81
C HIS A 86 16.04 -4.93 15.03
N GLU A 87 14.93 -4.19 14.89
CA GLU A 87 14.35 -3.46 16.03
C GLU A 87 13.86 -4.39 17.13
N ARG A 88 13.28 -5.55 16.78
CA ARG A 88 12.92 -6.58 17.78
C ARG A 88 14.12 -7.09 18.56
N THR A 89 15.24 -7.35 17.88
CA THR A 89 16.47 -7.76 18.58
C THR A 89 16.99 -6.65 19.50
N ARG A 90 17.00 -5.40 19.02
CA ARG A 90 17.41 -4.23 19.81
C ARG A 90 16.55 -4.04 21.05
N LEU A 91 15.23 -4.18 20.93
CA LEU A 91 14.31 -4.10 22.06
C LEU A 91 14.53 -5.22 23.07
N ALA A 92 14.80 -6.45 22.61
CA ALA A 92 15.10 -7.57 23.50
C ALA A 92 16.42 -7.36 24.27
N ASP A 93 17.43 -6.76 23.62
CA ASP A 93 18.69 -6.42 24.28
C ASP A 93 18.53 -5.29 25.30
N LEU A 94 17.74 -4.25 24.97
CA LEU A 94 17.37 -3.19 25.91
C LEU A 94 16.59 -3.72 27.10
N GLU A 95 15.64 -4.62 26.89
CA GLU A 95 14.88 -5.25 27.96
C GLU A 95 15.81 -6.03 28.90
N ARG A 96 16.78 -6.77 28.35
CA ARG A 96 17.80 -7.47 29.12
C ARG A 96 18.64 -6.50 29.96
N GLU A 97 19.10 -5.40 29.35
CA GLU A 97 19.88 -4.36 30.05
C GLU A 97 19.07 -3.71 31.19
N VAL A 98 17.80 -3.39 30.96
CA VAL A 98 16.90 -2.84 31.99
C VAL A 98 16.74 -3.83 33.14
N VAL A 99 16.53 -5.12 32.86
CA VAL A 99 16.42 -6.16 33.90
C VAL A 99 17.73 -6.30 34.69
N GLU A 100 18.88 -6.26 34.03
CA GLU A 100 20.20 -6.34 34.69
C GLU A 100 20.51 -5.11 35.55
N THR A 101 20.11 -3.92 35.11
CA THR A 101 20.41 -2.65 35.80
C THR A 101 19.36 -2.28 36.86
N MET A 102 18.11 -2.73 36.73
CA MET A 102 17.02 -2.49 37.68
C MET A 102 16.94 -3.56 38.76
N VAL A 103 18.07 -3.88 39.40
CA VAL A 103 18.02 -4.56 40.71
C VAL A 103 17.50 -3.54 41.73
N PRO A 104 16.33 -3.76 42.36
CA PRO A 104 15.85 -2.88 43.41
C PRO A 104 16.87 -2.88 44.55
N ARG A 105 17.63 -1.80 44.67
CA ARG A 105 18.40 -1.54 45.89
C ARG A 105 17.42 -1.01 46.90
N GLU A 106 17.13 -1.79 47.93
CA GLU A 106 16.49 -1.28 49.13
C GLU A 106 17.39 -0.18 49.69
N ILE A 107 16.96 1.07 49.51
CA ILE A 107 17.57 2.19 50.22
C ILE A 107 17.07 2.05 51.67
N LEU A 108 17.72 1.19 52.46
CA LEU A 108 17.58 1.10 53.93
C LEU A 108 18.18 2.34 54.62
N SER A 109 18.00 3.51 54.01
CA SER A 109 18.40 4.76 54.60
C SER A 109 17.35 5.12 55.64
N ALA A 110 17.76 5.17 56.90
CA ALA A 110 17.05 5.91 57.96
C ALA A 110 17.12 7.43 57.73
N ALA A 111 17.10 7.89 56.47
CA ALA A 111 16.85 9.27 56.14
C ALA A 111 15.38 9.52 56.45
N ASP A 112 15.14 10.04 57.65
CA ASP A 112 13.97 10.84 57.96
C ASP A 112 13.86 11.90 56.86
N PHE A 113 13.06 11.62 55.84
CA PHE A 113 12.69 12.66 54.88
C PHE A 113 12.04 13.77 55.70
N PRO A 114 12.54 15.01 55.66
CA PRO A 114 12.09 16.08 56.53
C PRO A 114 10.77 16.67 56.02
N VAL A 115 9.84 15.80 55.60
CA VAL A 115 8.59 16.15 54.95
C VAL A 115 7.46 15.32 55.55
N GLU A 116 6.40 15.98 56.00
CA GLU A 116 5.16 15.38 56.48
C GLU A 116 4.01 15.74 55.54
N ARG A 117 2.87 15.03 55.68
CA ARG A 117 1.66 15.31 54.92
C ARG A 117 0.68 16.10 55.78
N ALA A 118 0.29 17.28 55.33
CA ALA A 118 -0.75 18.09 55.96
C ALA A 118 -1.92 18.30 54.99
N MET A 119 -3.13 18.41 55.52
CA MET A 119 -4.35 18.56 54.72
C MET A 119 -4.86 20.00 54.78
N ALA A 120 -5.14 20.58 53.61
CA ALA A 120 -5.73 21.91 53.51
C ALA A 120 -7.21 21.91 53.91
N ARG A 121 -7.67 23.01 54.48
CA ARG A 121 -9.10 23.27 54.68
C ARG A 121 -9.69 23.85 53.40
N GLY A 122 -10.96 23.55 53.13
CA GLY A 122 -11.63 24.05 51.92
C GLY A 122 -11.69 25.58 51.93
N GLY A 123 -11.22 26.20 50.84
CA GLY A 123 -11.22 27.66 50.71
C GLY A 123 -10.06 28.37 51.42
N GLU A 124 -9.14 27.62 52.04
CA GLU A 124 -7.95 28.20 52.68
C GLU A 124 -6.98 28.73 51.62
N THR A 125 -6.39 29.91 51.86
CA THR A 125 -5.34 30.41 50.96
C THR A 125 -3.98 29.79 51.29
N LEU A 126 -3.05 29.86 50.34
CA LEU A 126 -1.71 29.29 50.52
C LEU A 126 -0.97 29.96 51.68
N GLU A 127 -1.20 31.26 51.90
CA GLU A 127 -0.66 32.04 53.02
C GLU A 127 -1.22 31.59 54.37
N ALA A 128 -2.54 31.38 54.45
CA ALA A 128 -3.19 30.92 55.67
C ALA A 128 -2.74 29.50 56.05
N PHE A 129 -2.60 28.63 55.04
CA PHE A 129 -2.06 27.28 55.23
C PHE A 129 -0.60 27.32 55.68
N ALA A 130 0.24 28.16 55.07
CA ALA A 130 1.64 28.32 55.47
C ALA A 130 1.78 28.75 56.93
N LEU A 131 0.98 29.73 57.35
CA LEU A 131 0.98 30.22 58.72
C LEU A 131 0.62 29.11 59.72
N ARG A 132 -0.41 28.31 59.41
CA ARG A 132 -0.88 27.22 60.27
C ARG A 132 0.18 26.14 60.45
N GLU A 133 0.81 25.73 59.35
CA GLU A 133 1.85 24.71 59.33
C GLU A 133 3.25 25.28 59.67
N ARG A 134 3.32 26.53 60.15
CA ARG A 134 4.55 27.24 60.57
C ARG A 134 5.65 27.22 59.50
N THR A 135 5.26 27.38 58.25
CA THR A 135 6.14 27.39 57.09
C THR A 135 5.95 28.67 56.28
N THR A 136 6.62 28.79 55.14
CA THR A 136 6.50 29.93 54.23
C THR A 136 5.92 29.49 52.90
N VAL A 137 5.23 30.40 52.21
CA VAL A 137 4.69 30.18 50.87
C VAL A 137 5.77 29.68 49.89
N PRO A 138 6.98 30.30 49.81
CA PRO A 138 8.04 29.80 48.94
C PRO A 138 8.46 28.35 49.23
N VAL A 139 8.55 27.97 50.52
CA VAL A 139 8.90 26.59 50.91
C VAL A 139 7.79 25.61 50.52
N LEU A 140 6.52 25.99 50.68
CA LEU A 140 5.40 25.16 50.25
C LEU A 140 5.36 24.98 48.73
N THR A 141 5.60 26.04 47.97
CA THR A 141 5.65 25.96 46.50
C THR A 141 6.84 25.12 46.03
N ALA A 142 7.99 25.20 46.71
CA ALA A 142 9.15 24.36 46.41
C ALA A 142 8.87 22.87 46.66
N LEU A 143 8.14 22.54 47.75
CA LEU A 143 7.75 21.16 48.06
C LEU A 143 6.59 20.66 47.20
N ASN A 144 5.72 21.54 46.71
CA ASN A 144 4.52 21.20 45.96
C ASN A 144 4.47 21.98 44.64
N PRO A 145 5.35 21.66 43.66
CA PRO A 145 5.49 22.44 42.43
C PRO A 145 4.24 22.43 41.53
N TRP A 146 3.26 21.56 41.80
CA TRP A 146 1.97 21.51 41.11
C TRP A 146 0.95 22.55 41.63
N LEU A 147 1.24 23.27 42.72
CA LEU A 147 0.36 24.32 43.24
C LEU A 147 0.48 25.61 42.41
N LYS A 148 -0.66 26.22 42.09
CA LYS A 148 -0.71 27.54 41.44
C LYS A 148 -0.79 28.64 42.51
N THR A 149 0.12 29.61 42.45
CA THR A 149 0.12 30.77 43.36
C THR A 149 -1.16 31.59 43.16
N GLY A 150 -1.89 31.89 44.25
CA GLY A 150 -3.10 32.71 44.21
C GLY A 150 -4.44 31.96 44.10
N SER A 151 -4.44 30.63 43.97
CA SER A 151 -5.68 29.83 44.08
C SER A 151 -5.97 29.41 45.52
N THR A 152 -7.25 29.35 45.88
CA THR A 152 -7.68 28.72 47.14
C THR A 152 -7.47 27.21 47.07
N LEU A 153 -7.10 26.63 48.22
CA LEU A 153 -6.88 25.20 48.34
C LEU A 153 -8.23 24.46 48.43
N SER A 154 -8.27 23.29 47.81
CA SER A 154 -9.44 22.41 47.88
C SER A 154 -9.53 21.77 49.26
N ALA A 155 -10.76 21.47 49.70
CA ALA A 155 -10.95 20.76 50.96
C ALA A 155 -10.23 19.41 50.92
N TYR A 156 -9.50 19.08 52.00
CA TYR A 156 -8.75 17.84 52.17
C TYR A 156 -7.61 17.64 51.15
N GLN A 157 -7.20 18.69 50.44
CA GLN A 157 -6.03 18.62 49.56
C GLN A 157 -4.78 18.32 50.38
N THR A 158 -4.09 17.22 50.06
CA THR A 158 -2.88 16.80 50.78
C THR A 158 -1.66 17.51 50.20
N LEU A 159 -0.91 18.20 51.06
CA LEU A 159 0.30 18.93 50.73
C LEU A 159 1.49 18.39 51.52
N TRP A 160 2.65 18.44 50.89
CA TRP A 160 3.94 18.16 51.52
C TRP A 160 4.39 19.39 52.30
N VAL A 161 4.63 19.21 53.60
CA VAL A 161 5.07 20.28 54.51
C VAL A 161 6.40 19.87 55.17
N PRO A 162 7.28 20.82 55.49
CA PRO A 162 8.52 20.48 56.18
C PRO A 162 8.22 19.92 57.57
N ARG A 163 8.90 18.84 57.94
CA ARG A 163 8.80 18.24 59.28
C ARG A 163 9.35 19.22 60.30
N THR A 164 8.49 19.71 61.18
CA THR A 164 8.94 20.56 62.29
C THR A 164 9.50 19.66 63.39
N PRO A 165 10.73 19.89 63.89
CA PRO A 165 11.26 19.10 65.00
C PRO A 165 10.35 19.25 66.21
N ARG A 166 9.78 18.14 66.70
CA ARG A 166 9.02 18.12 67.95
C ARG A 166 9.99 18.47 69.08
N LYS A 167 9.71 19.55 69.81
CA LYS A 167 10.38 19.87 71.08
C LYS A 167 9.83 18.98 72.19
#